data_AF-A5GL19-F1
#
_entry.id   AF-A5GL19-F1
#
_cell.length_a   1.000
_cell.length_b   1.000
_cell.length_c   1.000
_cell.angle_alpha   90.00
_cell.angle_beta   90.00
_cell.angle_gamma   90.00
#
_symmetry.space_group_name_H-M   'P 1'
#
loop_
_entity.id
_entity.type
_entity.pdbx_description
1 polymer ?
#
loop_
_entity_poly.entity_id
_entity_poly.type
_entity_poly.pdbx_seq_one_letter_code
_entity_poly.pdbx_strand_id
1 'polypeptide(L)' 'MLRSVDSLRLEVTAPLKDRCGPQARVLTAELHGDEVRGLAFCPGKVMRYVLVAQNRKLKTTELLKLTRTSRQPAA' A
#
# COMPACT_ATOMS: atom_id res chain seq x y z
N MET A 1 12.31 0.62 22.21
CA MET A 1 12.12 1.92 21.54
C MET A 1 10.83 1.84 20.75
N LEU A 2 9.80 2.63 21.07
CA LEU A 2 8.61 2.70 20.21
C LEU A 2 9.01 3.33 18.87
N ARG A 3 8.74 2.65 17.76
CA ARG A 3 8.90 3.23 16.42
C ARG A 3 7.79 4.26 16.22
N SER A 4 8.13 5.48 15.79
CA SER A 4 7.12 6.48 15.44
C SER A 4 6.37 6.06 14.18
N VAL A 5 5.12 6.47 14.05
CA VAL A 5 4.32 6.22 12.83
C VAL A 5 5.04 6.77 11.59
N ASP A 6 5.71 7.92 11.70
CA ASP A 6 6.48 8.51 10.60
C ASP A 6 7.66 7.64 10.16
N SER A 7 8.36 7.02 11.11
CA SER A 7 9.46 6.08 10.80
C SER A 7 8.95 4.86 10.02
N LEU A 8 7.78 4.33 10.38
CA LEU A 8 7.15 3.22 9.67
C LEU A 8 6.72 3.63 8.26
N ARG A 9 6.16 4.83 8.09
CA ARG A 9 5.78 5.34 6.76
C ARG A 9 7.00 5.49 5.84
N LEU A 10 8.13 5.97 6.36
CA LEU A 10 9.37 6.09 5.59
C LEU A 10 9.90 4.73 5.16
N GLU A 11 9.88 3.74 6.05
CA GLU A 11 10.33 2.36 5.78
C GLU A 11 9.53 1.69 4.65
N VAL A 12 8.22 1.96 4.58
CA VAL A 12 7.33 1.39 3.55
C VAL A 12 7.39 2.15 2.23
N THR A 13 7.69 3.45 2.25
CA THR A 13 7.50 4.32 1.07
C THR A 13 8.33 3.90 -0.13
N ALA A 14 9.62 3.59 0.04
CA ALA A 14 10.49 3.18 -1.06
C ALA A 14 10.05 1.82 -1.66
N PRO A 15 9.91 0.73 -0.88
CA PRO A 15 9.41 -0.55 -1.39
C PRO A 15 8.05 -0.44 -2.09
N LEU A 16 7.17 0.44 -1.59
CA LEU A 16 5.85 0.66 -2.19
C LEU A 16 5.95 1.34 -3.55
N LYS A 17 6.82 2.34 -3.71
CA LYS A 17 7.06 3.00 -4.99
C LYS A 17 7.72 2.06 -6.00
N ASP A 18 8.66 1.22 -5.56
CA ASP A 18 9.32 0.23 -6.42
C ASP A 18 8.31 -0.78 -6.97
N ARG A 19 7.33 -1.18 -6.16
CA ARG A 19 6.32 -2.19 -6.54
C ARG A 19 5.10 -1.62 -7.28
N CYS A 20 4.61 -0.44 -6.88
CA CYS A 20 3.34 0.12 -7.35
C CYS A 20 3.50 1.41 -8.16
N GLY A 21 4.73 1.87 -8.41
CA GLY A 21 5.06 3.06 -9.17
C GLY A 21 5.19 4.34 -8.33
N PRO A 22 5.72 5.43 -8.92
CA PRO A 22 6.11 6.65 -8.20
C PRO A 22 4.93 7.42 -7.58
N GLN A 23 3.71 7.18 -8.08
CA GLN A 23 2.48 7.78 -7.56
C GLN A 23 1.88 7.02 -6.38
N ALA A 24 2.46 5.88 -5.98
CA ALA A 24 2.01 5.15 -4.80
C ALA A 24 2.19 5.96 -3.51
N ARG A 25 1.22 5.90 -2.60
CA ARG A 25 1.19 6.64 -1.34
C ARG A 25 0.73 5.73 -0.20
N VAL A 26 1.39 5.84 0.95
CA VAL A 26 0.98 5.17 2.19
C VAL A 26 -0.18 5.94 2.82
N LEU A 27 -1.32 5.27 2.98
CA LEU A 27 -2.52 5.83 3.64
C LEU A 27 -2.48 5.59 5.15
N THR A 28 -2.17 4.37 5.56
CA THR A 28 -2.05 3.97 6.98
C THR A 28 -0.77 3.16 7.20
N ALA A 29 -0.26 3.16 8.43
CA ALA A 29 0.88 2.35 8.84
C ALA A 29 0.70 1.90 10.30
N GLU A 30 0.76 0.59 10.51
CA GLU A 30 0.57 -0.06 11.80
C GLU A 30 1.70 -1.07 12.02
N LEU A 31 2.24 -1.12 13.24
CA LEU A 31 3.24 -2.12 13.62
C LEU A 31 2.54 -3.35 14.22
N HIS A 32 2.76 -4.52 13.62
CA HIS A 32 2.24 -5.80 14.04
C HIS A 32 3.41 -6.77 14.25
N GLY A 33 3.97 -6.78 15.46
CA GLY A 33 5.21 -7.52 15.74
C GLY A 33 6.37 -6.99 14.89
N ASP A 34 6.90 -7.85 14.03
CA ASP A 34 7.98 -7.60 13.08
C ASP A 34 7.48 -7.28 11.65
N GLU A 35 6.19 -7.04 11.50
CA GLU A 35 5.58 -6.58 10.26
C GLU A 35 5.05 -5.15 10.36
N VAL A 36 5.19 -4.39 9.28
CA VAL A 36 4.46 -3.13 9.07
C VAL A 36 3.33 -3.39 8.09
N ARG A 37 2.10 -3.10 8.53
CA ARG A 37 0.88 -3.33 7.75
C ARG A 37 0.16 -2.02 7.51
N GLY A 38 -0.63 -1.96 6.44
CA GLY A 38 -1.49 -0.82 6.22
C GLY A 38 -2.15 -0.81 4.85
N LEU A 39 -2.70 0.35 4.53
CA LEU A 39 -3.31 0.65 3.25
C LEU A 39 -2.42 1.56 2.42
N ALA A 40 -2.39 1.31 1.13
CA ALA A 40 -1.72 2.13 0.14
C ALA A 40 -2.69 2.49 -0.98
N PHE A 41 -2.48 3.66 -1.55
CA PHE A 41 -3.11 4.10 -2.78
C PHE A 41 -2.09 4.09 -3.91
N CYS A 42 -2.48 3.62 -5.08
CA CYS A 42 -1.82 3.93 -6.35
C CYS A 42 -2.91 4.28 -7.37
N PRO A 43 -2.59 4.90 -8.52
CA PRO A 43 -3.60 5.37 -9.46
C PRO A 43 -4.67 4.31 -9.77
N GLY A 44 -5.90 4.62 -9.37
CA GLY A 44 -7.07 3.77 -9.57
C GLY A 44 -7.15 2.51 -8.70
N LYS A 45 -6.35 2.36 -7.64
CA LYS A 45 -6.41 1.21 -6.72
C LYS A 45 -6.17 1.60 -5.27
N VAL A 46 -6.87 0.92 -4.37
CA VAL A 46 -6.53 0.86 -2.94
C VAL A 46 -6.06 -0.57 -2.65
N MET A 47 -4.92 -0.69 -1.99
CA MET A 47 -4.27 -1.96 -1.71
C MET A 47 -4.00 -2.09 -0.21
N ARG A 48 -4.09 -3.30 0.30
CA ARG A 48 -3.44 -3.68 1.56
C ARG A 48 -1.98 -3.99 1.28
N TYR A 49 -1.08 -3.58 2.17
CA TYR A 49 0.33 -4.00 2.13
C TYR A 49 0.77 -4.65 3.44
N VAL A 50 1.78 -5.51 3.32
CA VAL A 50 2.53 -6.08 4.44
C VAL A 50 4.01 -6.01 4.09
N LEU A 51 4.79 -5.30 4.92
CA LEU A 51 6.24 -5.25 4.86
C LEU A 51 6.81 -6.06 6.02
N VAL A 52 7.55 -7.12 5.70
CA VAL A 52 8.23 -7.95 6.71
C VAL A 52 9.61 -7.35 6.99
N ALA A 53 9.89 -6.96 8.23
CA ALA A 53 11.12 -6.25 8.59
C ALA A 53 12.39 -7.06 8.28
N GLN A 54 12.33 -8.38 8.45
CA GLN A 54 13.47 -9.29 8.34
C GLN A 54 14.09 -9.35 6.93
N ASN A 55 13.27 -9.23 5.88
CA ASN A 55 13.71 -9.36 4.48
C ASN A 55 13.29 -8.17 3.60
N ARG A 56 12.69 -7.14 4.22
CA ARG A 56 12.14 -5.94 3.54
C ARG A 56 11.22 -6.28 2.37
N LYS A 57 10.59 -7.46 2.38
CA LYS A 57 9.72 -7.90 1.29
C LYS A 57 8.35 -7.26 1.47
N LEU A 58 7.96 -6.46 0.49
CA LEU A 58 6.61 -5.89 0.44
C LEU A 58 5.68 -6.83 -0.31
N LYS A 59 4.61 -7.28 0.35
CA LYS A 59 3.45 -7.93 -0.28
C LYS A 59 2.31 -6.92 -0.42
N THR A 60 1.59 -6.97 -1.53
CA THR A 60 0.41 -6.12 -1.76
C THR A 60 -0.77 -6.96 -2.24
N THR A 61 -1.97 -6.58 -1.81
CA THR A 61 -3.25 -7.19 -2.22
C THR A 61 -4.21 -6.06 -2.58
N GLU A 62 -4.77 -6.09 -3.78
CA GLU A 62 -5.78 -5.12 -4.21
C GLU A 62 -7.07 -5.31 -3.40
N LEU A 63 -7.59 -4.24 -2.80
CA LEU A 63 -8.87 -4.24 -2.10
C LEU A 63 -9.97 -3.60 -2.96
N LEU A 64 -9.63 -2.49 -3.60
CA LEU A 64 -10.52 -1.75 -4.49
C LEU A 64 -9.76 -1.34 -5.75
N LYS A 65 -10.46 -1.33 -6.88
CA LYS A 65 -9.93 -0.88 -8.17
C LYS A 65 -11.01 -0.11 -8.92
N LEU A 66 -10.64 1.03 -9.49
CA LEU A 66 -11.48 1.73 -10.45
C LEU A 66 -11.70 0.80 -11.64
N THR A 67 -12.94 0.35 -11.81
CA THR A 67 -13.36 -0.34 -13.02
C THR A 67 -13.66 0.70 -14.10
N ARG A 68 -13.39 0.35 -15.36
CA ARG A 68 -13.97 1.11 -16.46
C ARG A 68 -15.42 0.64 -16.61
N THR A 69 -16.35 1.58 -16.75
CA THR A 69 -17.73 1.24 -17.11
C THR A 69 -17.71 0.60 -18.49
N SER A 70 -18.20 -0.64 -18.59
CA SER A 70 -18.51 -1.30 -19.87
C SER A 70 -19.98 -1.16 -20.22
N ARG A 71 -20.77 -0.40 -19.44
CA ARG A 71 -22.20 -0.22 -19.72
C ARG A 71 -22.34 0.55 -21.03
N GLN A 72 -22.99 -0.10 -22.00
CA GLN A 72 -23.59 0.64 -23.11
C GLN A 72 -24.65 1.58 -22.52
N PRO A 73 -24.78 2.81 -23.04
CA PRO A 73 -25.85 3.72 -22.66
C PRO A 73 -27.18 2.99 -22.74
N ALA A 74 -28.05 3.17 -21.75
CA ALA A 74 -29.44 2.77 -21.89
C ALA A 74 -30.05 3.59 -23.04
N ALA A 75 -30.60 2.89 -24.03
CA ALA A 75 -31.24 3.47 -25.20
C ALA A 75 -32.50 4.26 -24.82
#